data_AF-A0A936VYH2-F1
#
_entry.id   AF-A0A936VYH2-F1
#
_cell.length_a   1.000
_cell.length_b   1.000
_cell.length_c   1.000
_cell.angle_alpha   90.00
_cell.angle_beta   90.00
_cell.angle_gamma   90.00
#
_symmetry.space_group_name_H-M   'P 1'
#
loop_
_entity.id
_entity.type
_entity.pdbx_description
1 polymer ?
#
loop_
_entity_poly.entity_id
_entity_poly.type
_entity_poly.pdbx_seq_one_letter_code
_entity_poly.pdbx_strand_id
1 'polypeptide(L)'
;MERLTYRYLIVDSGYSKSTLERKFKSYLQNAPAFQIKSHDNAHLVVDGTYFKGNLCMVLYYDYDIKYCQFYRFTTKESYTEIKEDIQNILSLGIQIKSITCDGHPSIIKSINDACPDIIIQRCLVHIQREANIWLRRKPVIQCRMYLKGIVNKLHLVKNNNDRIYWINLFIKWYDQNKSYINEQNINLETGRKWFKHKDLRRTAIMIKRAIPNMFHYIENPQIPNNTNSIESFLDT
;
A
#
# COMPACT_ATOMS: atom_id res chain seq x y z
N MET A 1 -2.47 20.63 -8.10
CA MET A 1 -1.94 21.80 -7.38
C MET A 1 -0.42 21.68 -7.41
N GLU A 2 0.32 22.67 -7.91
CA GLU A 2 1.79 22.63 -7.84
C GLU A 2 2.23 22.76 -6.37
N ARG A 3 3.25 22.01 -5.94
CA ARG A 3 3.83 22.18 -4.61
C ARG A 3 4.39 23.60 -4.49
N LEU A 4 3.73 24.44 -3.69
CA LEU A 4 4.11 25.83 -3.49
C LEU A 4 5.44 25.90 -2.74
N THR A 5 6.53 26.05 -3.48
CA THR A 5 7.85 26.23 -2.88
C THR A 5 7.97 27.65 -2.31
N TYR A 6 8.95 27.88 -1.43
CA TYR A 6 9.28 29.24 -0.98
C TYR A 6 9.46 30.22 -2.15
N ARG A 7 9.96 29.77 -3.31
CA ARG A 7 10.10 30.64 -4.49
C ARG A 7 8.76 31.16 -4.99
N TYR A 8 7.75 30.30 -5.05
CA TYR A 8 6.41 30.68 -5.45
C TYR A 8 5.78 31.64 -4.43
N LEU A 9 5.86 31.27 -3.15
CA LEU A 9 5.28 32.06 -2.06
C LEU A 9 5.89 33.46 -1.96
N ILE A 10 7.19 33.62 -2.25
CA ILE A 10 7.84 34.93 -2.30
C ILE A 10 7.22 35.82 -3.38
N VAL A 11 7.00 35.28 -4.58
CA VAL A 11 6.42 36.01 -5.72
C VAL A 11 4.98 36.39 -5.43
N ASP A 12 4.18 35.44 -4.93
CA ASP A 12 2.75 35.62 -4.69
C ASP A 12 2.45 36.56 -3.51
N SER A 13 3.19 36.40 -2.40
CA SER A 13 2.94 37.18 -1.19
C SER A 13 3.72 38.49 -1.09
N GLY A 14 4.74 38.69 -1.94
CA GLY A 14 5.69 39.81 -1.84
C GLY A 14 6.62 39.75 -0.62
N TYR A 15 6.53 38.73 0.22
CA TYR A 15 7.39 38.58 1.39
C TYR A 15 8.73 37.95 1.06
N SER A 16 9.79 38.38 1.76
CA SER A 16 11.08 37.71 1.72
C SER A 16 11.02 36.29 2.31
N LYS A 17 11.92 35.40 1.88
CA LYS A 17 12.03 34.03 2.40
C LYS A 17 12.08 33.98 3.94
N SER A 18 12.90 34.83 4.55
CA SER A 18 13.05 34.91 6.00
C SER A 18 11.75 35.30 6.71
N THR A 19 10.95 36.18 6.10
CA THR A 19 9.65 36.58 6.64
C THR A 19 8.64 35.44 6.58
N LEU A 20 8.61 34.69 5.48
CA LEU A 20 7.77 33.50 5.34
C LEU A 20 8.18 32.41 6.34
N GLU A 21 9.47 32.10 6.46
CA GLU A 21 9.99 31.13 7.44
C GLU A 21 9.60 31.51 8.87
N ARG A 22 9.72 32.79 9.23
CA ARG A 22 9.31 33.30 10.56
C ARG A 22 7.81 33.18 10.77
N LYS A 23 6.99 33.51 9.76
CA LYS A 23 5.53 33.35 9.82
C LYS A 23 5.13 31.90 9.98
N PHE A 24 5.70 30.99 9.18
CA PHE A 24 5.46 29.55 9.33
C PHE A 24 5.88 29.04 10.70
N LYS A 25 7.05 29.44 11.21
CA LYS A 25 7.49 29.07 12.55
C LYS A 25 6.51 29.55 13.62
N SER A 26 6.02 30.79 13.52
CA SER A 26 5.02 31.33 14.44
C SER A 26 3.67 30.62 14.34
N TYR A 27 3.23 30.26 13.14
CA TYR A 27 1.99 29.50 12.96
C TYR A 27 2.11 28.08 13.53
N LEU A 28 3.23 27.40 13.24
CA LEU A 28 3.51 26.04 13.72
C LEU A 28 3.78 25.98 15.24
N GLN A 29 4.07 27.10 15.90
CA GLN A 29 4.12 27.15 17.37
C GLN A 29 2.76 26.85 18.01
N ASN A 30 1.66 27.17 17.31
CA ASN A 30 0.30 26.86 17.73
C ASN A 30 -0.35 25.89 16.74
N ALA A 31 0.38 24.82 16.39
CA ALA A 31 -0.16 23.77 15.54
C ALA A 31 -1.45 23.21 16.19
N PRO A 32 -2.50 22.95 15.40
CA PRO A 32 -3.73 22.38 15.93
C PRO A 32 -3.42 21.06 16.64
N ALA A 33 -3.99 20.88 17.83
CA ALA A 33 -3.85 19.64 18.55
C ALA A 33 -4.43 18.50 17.71
N PHE A 34 -3.65 17.44 17.53
CA PHE A 34 -4.14 16.25 16.87
C PHE A 34 -5.24 15.62 17.71
N GLN A 35 -6.45 15.52 17.15
CA GLN A 35 -7.59 14.93 17.82
C GLN A 35 -7.92 13.59 17.19
N ILE A 36 -8.10 12.58 18.02
CA ILE A 36 -8.63 11.29 17.55
C ILE A 36 -10.15 11.40 17.56
N LYS A 37 -10.78 10.99 16.46
CA LYS A 37 -12.23 11.00 16.32
C LYS A 37 -12.74 9.60 16.60
N SER A 38 -13.48 9.42 17.68
CA SER A 38 -14.17 8.15 17.92
C SER A 38 -15.08 7.85 16.73
N HIS A 39 -14.98 6.62 16.25
CA HIS A 39 -15.75 6.15 15.10
C HIS A 39 -15.94 4.63 15.22
N ASP A 40 -17.19 4.20 15.09
CA ASP A 40 -17.55 2.80 15.08
C ASP A 40 -17.53 2.24 13.67
N ASN A 41 -17.01 1.02 13.49
CA ASN A 41 -16.88 0.34 12.20
C ASN A 41 -15.98 1.05 11.18
N ALA A 42 -14.89 1.66 11.63
CA ALA A 42 -13.94 2.38 10.78
C ALA A 42 -13.28 1.48 9.72
N HIS A 43 -13.23 1.97 8.47
CA HIS A 43 -12.45 1.37 7.39
C HIS A 43 -11.11 2.09 7.29
N LEU A 44 -10.09 1.54 7.94
CA LEU A 44 -8.77 2.17 7.96
C LEU A 44 -7.98 1.85 6.70
N VAL A 45 -7.20 2.83 6.26
CA VAL A 45 -6.18 2.70 5.23
C VAL A 45 -4.83 2.97 5.89
N VAL A 46 -3.90 2.04 5.72
CA VAL A 46 -2.54 2.12 6.26
C VAL A 46 -1.56 2.16 5.11
N ASP A 47 -0.75 3.22 5.06
CA ASP A 47 0.26 3.39 4.01
C ASP A 47 1.46 4.16 4.56
N GLY A 48 2.64 3.81 4.04
CA GLY A 48 3.93 4.36 4.44
C GLY A 48 4.49 5.27 3.36
N THR A 49 4.83 6.52 3.71
CA THR A 49 5.45 7.47 2.77
C THR A 49 6.89 7.77 3.19
N TYR A 50 7.83 7.51 2.27
CA TYR A 50 9.24 7.77 2.47
C TYR A 50 9.63 9.17 1.98
N PHE A 51 10.22 9.94 2.87
CA PHE A 51 10.82 11.25 2.63
C PHE A 51 12.36 11.13 2.54
N LYS A 52 13.03 12.22 2.14
CA LYS A 52 14.49 12.29 2.13
C LYS A 52 15.05 12.14 3.55
N GLY A 53 16.22 11.50 3.67
CA GLY A 53 16.93 11.38 4.95
C GLY A 53 16.47 10.21 5.83
N ASN A 54 16.00 9.11 5.22
CA ASN A 54 15.49 7.92 5.92
C ASN A 54 14.30 8.19 6.85
N LEU A 55 13.51 9.22 6.57
CA LEU A 55 12.28 9.51 7.27
C LEU A 55 11.11 8.82 6.56
N CYS A 56 10.36 8.00 7.27
CA CYS A 56 9.11 7.39 6.83
C CYS A 56 7.97 7.89 7.72
N MET A 57 6.84 8.22 7.11
CA MET A 57 5.61 8.50 7.86
C MET A 57 4.59 7.42 7.55
N VAL A 58 4.16 6.71 8.59
CA VAL A 58 3.07 5.74 8.50
C VAL A 58 1.78 6.46 8.89
N LEU A 59 0.76 6.37 8.05
CA LEU A 59 -0.54 6.99 8.25
C LEU A 59 -1.62 5.94 8.47
N TYR A 60 -2.55 6.24 9.39
CA TYR A 60 -3.74 5.46 9.66
C TYR A 60 -4.95 6.34 9.36
N TYR A 61 -5.42 6.25 8.13
CA TYR A 61 -6.45 7.12 7.59
C TYR A 61 -7.81 6.41 7.65
N ASP A 62 -8.77 7.04 8.30
CA ASP A 62 -10.15 6.58 8.29
C ASP A 62 -10.83 7.00 6.99
N TYR A 63 -11.13 6.00 6.16
CA TYR A 63 -11.69 6.21 4.84
C TYR A 63 -13.10 6.79 4.89
N ASP A 64 -13.87 6.55 5.94
CA ASP A 64 -15.28 6.93 5.99
C ASP A 64 -15.43 8.42 6.30
N ILE A 65 -14.74 8.88 7.35
CA ILE A 65 -14.80 10.28 7.80
C ILE A 65 -13.72 11.18 7.17
N LYS A 66 -12.92 10.62 6.25
CA LYS A 66 -11.83 11.31 5.54
C LYS A 66 -10.83 11.99 6.47
N TYR A 67 -10.39 11.27 7.50
CA TYR A 67 -9.57 11.85 8.57
C TYR A 67 -8.40 10.94 8.95
N CYS A 68 -7.24 11.54 9.20
CA CYS A 68 -6.08 10.82 9.72
C CYS A 68 -6.28 10.56 11.22
N GLN A 69 -6.56 9.32 11.61
CA GLN A 69 -6.80 8.94 13.00
C GLN A 69 -5.52 8.77 13.80
N PHE A 70 -4.43 8.40 13.12
CA PHE A 70 -3.10 8.32 13.73
C PHE A 70 -2.00 8.48 12.68
N TYR A 71 -0.83 8.94 13.09
CA TYR A 71 0.36 8.95 12.27
C TYR A 71 1.61 8.74 13.12
N ARG A 72 2.65 8.14 12.52
CA ARG A 72 3.95 7.92 13.16
C ARG A 72 5.07 8.31 12.21
N PHE A 73 6.04 9.09 12.71
CA PHE A 73 7.34 9.24 12.07
C PHE A 73 8.27 8.13 12.53
N THR A 74 8.86 7.42 11.57
CA THR A 74 9.77 6.30 11.78
C THR A 74 10.83 6.28 10.68
N THR A 75 11.72 5.30 10.68
CA THR A 75 12.71 5.07 9.61
C THR A 75 12.30 3.97 8.65
N LYS A 76 11.37 3.10 9.07
CA LYS A 76 10.89 1.95 8.31
C LYS A 76 9.53 1.51 8.83
N GLU A 77 8.80 0.76 8.02
CA GLU A 77 7.55 0.12 8.46
C GLU A 77 7.84 -1.11 9.34
N SER A 78 8.08 -0.87 10.62
CA SER A 78 8.39 -1.91 11.60
C SER A 78 7.15 -2.63 12.07
N TYR A 79 7.21 -3.97 12.13
CA TYR A 79 6.17 -4.80 12.73
C TYR A 79 5.77 -4.34 14.14
N THR A 80 6.76 -4.02 14.98
CA THR A 80 6.52 -3.65 16.39
C THR A 80 5.74 -2.34 16.50
N GLU A 81 6.14 -1.34 15.71
CA GLU A 81 5.55 0.00 15.73
C GLU A 81 4.13 -0.03 15.17
N ILE A 82 3.92 -0.74 14.06
CA ILE A 82 2.57 -0.84 13.46
C ILE A 82 1.61 -1.60 14.38
N LYS A 83 2.09 -2.65 15.06
CA LYS A 83 1.28 -3.37 16.04
C LYS A 83 0.87 -2.45 17.19
N GLU A 84 1.83 -1.71 17.75
CA GLU A 84 1.60 -0.74 18.82
C GLU A 84 0.61 0.35 18.39
N ASP A 85 0.76 0.89 17.18
CA ASP A 85 -0.13 1.91 16.63
C ASP A 85 -1.57 1.41 16.52
N ILE A 86 -1.79 0.20 16.00
CA ILE A 86 -3.13 -0.40 15.90
C ILE A 86 -3.71 -0.62 17.31
N GLN A 87 -2.92 -1.09 18.26
CA GLN A 87 -3.36 -1.27 19.65
C GLN A 87 -3.75 0.06 20.30
N ASN A 88 -3.00 1.13 20.03
CA ASN A 88 -3.32 2.46 20.51
C ASN A 88 -4.62 2.97 19.87
N ILE A 89 -4.81 2.80 18.57
CA ILE A 89 -6.06 3.18 17.88
C ILE A 89 -7.27 2.49 18.52
N LEU A 90 -7.15 1.20 18.81
CA LEU A 90 -8.21 0.44 19.49
C LEU A 90 -8.45 0.95 20.93
N SER A 91 -7.39 1.23 21.70
CA SER A 91 -7.52 1.72 23.08
C SER A 91 -8.12 3.13 23.17
N LEU A 92 -7.99 3.91 22.10
CA LEU A 92 -8.59 5.23 21.94
C LEU A 92 -10.06 5.19 21.52
N GLY A 93 -10.66 3.99 21.44
CA GLY A 93 -12.10 3.81 21.23
C GLY A 93 -12.53 3.82 19.77
N ILE A 94 -11.61 3.57 18.81
CA ILE A 94 -11.96 3.36 17.40
C ILE A 94 -12.22 1.88 17.19
N GLN A 95 -13.42 1.52 16.72
CA GLN A 95 -13.75 0.15 16.37
C GLN A 95 -13.44 -0.08 14.90
N ILE A 96 -12.38 -0.84 14.61
CA ILE A 96 -11.93 -1.08 13.24
C ILE A 96 -12.75 -2.21 12.62
N LYS A 97 -13.32 -1.98 11.42
CA LYS A 97 -14.03 -3.01 10.64
C LYS A 97 -13.16 -3.68 9.59
N SER A 98 -12.25 -2.91 8.99
CA SER A 98 -11.29 -3.42 8.01
C SER A 98 -10.04 -2.56 7.96
N ILE A 99 -8.95 -3.14 7.47
CA ILE A 99 -7.70 -2.43 7.21
C ILE A 99 -7.26 -2.68 5.77
N THR A 100 -7.10 -1.60 5.01
CA THR A 100 -6.53 -1.63 3.66
C THR A 100 -5.06 -1.24 3.72
N CYS A 101 -4.16 -2.08 3.19
CA CYS A 101 -2.73 -1.79 3.21
C CYS A 101 -2.01 -2.18 1.93
N ASP A 102 -0.75 -1.73 1.81
CA ASP A 102 0.19 -2.15 0.78
C ASP A 102 0.52 -3.65 0.86
N GLY A 103 0.08 -4.38 1.90
CA GLY A 103 0.26 -5.79 2.19
C GLY A 103 1.69 -6.30 2.34
N HIS A 104 2.63 -5.47 2.77
CA HIS A 104 3.93 -5.95 3.21
C HIS A 104 3.77 -7.03 4.30
N PRO A 105 4.52 -8.16 4.26
CA PRO A 105 4.29 -9.27 5.19
C PRO A 105 4.40 -8.89 6.67
N SER A 106 5.26 -7.92 7.03
CA SER A 106 5.34 -7.41 8.40
C SER A 106 4.07 -6.68 8.82
N ILE A 107 3.46 -5.90 7.92
CA ILE A 107 2.22 -5.16 8.17
C ILE A 107 1.04 -6.12 8.34
N ILE A 108 0.91 -7.10 7.45
CA ILE A 108 -0.14 -8.13 7.57
C ILE A 108 0.00 -8.87 8.91
N LYS A 109 1.23 -9.22 9.29
CA LYS A 109 1.49 -9.88 10.56
C LYS A 109 1.14 -8.98 11.76
N SER A 110 1.54 -7.70 11.73
CA SER A 110 1.22 -6.77 12.82
C SER A 110 -0.27 -6.54 12.96
N ILE A 111 -1.00 -6.46 11.85
CA ILE A 111 -2.47 -6.36 11.85
C ILE A 111 -3.08 -7.60 12.50
N ASN A 112 -2.74 -8.81 12.03
CA ASN A 112 -3.29 -10.05 12.58
C ASN A 112 -2.99 -10.21 14.08
N ASP A 113 -1.81 -9.77 14.52
CA ASP A 113 -1.40 -9.88 15.92
C ASP A 113 -2.01 -8.78 16.82
N ALA A 114 -2.43 -7.64 16.26
CA ALA A 114 -3.07 -6.54 16.99
C ALA A 114 -4.59 -6.66 17.01
N CYS A 115 -5.19 -7.09 15.89
CA CYS A 115 -6.61 -7.22 15.68
C CYS A 115 -6.89 -8.56 14.98
N PRO A 116 -7.00 -9.66 15.74
CA PRO A 116 -7.34 -10.97 15.18
C PRO A 116 -8.68 -10.91 14.43
N ASP A 117 -8.80 -11.71 13.37
CA ASP A 117 -10.02 -11.86 12.56
C ASP A 117 -10.51 -10.59 11.82
N ILE A 118 -9.69 -9.52 11.78
CA ILE A 118 -10.02 -8.32 11.02
C ILE A 118 -9.95 -8.58 9.50
N ILE A 119 -10.83 -7.91 8.75
CA ILE A 119 -10.80 -7.96 7.30
C ILE A 119 -9.60 -7.15 6.80
N ILE A 120 -8.64 -7.82 6.16
CA ILE A 120 -7.49 -7.16 5.53
C ILE A 120 -7.72 -7.06 4.03
N GLN A 121 -7.73 -5.84 3.50
CA GLN A 121 -7.78 -5.59 2.07
C GLN A 121 -6.39 -5.23 1.55
N ARG A 122 -5.90 -5.98 0.56
CA ARG A 122 -4.67 -5.66 -0.16
C ARG A 122 -4.96 -4.59 -1.21
N CYS A 123 -4.18 -3.52 -1.21
CA CYS A 123 -4.28 -2.45 -2.21
C CYS A 123 -4.00 -2.99 -3.63
N LEU A 124 -4.98 -2.89 -4.53
CA LEU A 124 -4.87 -3.36 -5.91
C LEU A 124 -3.85 -2.55 -6.72
N VAL A 125 -3.78 -1.24 -6.46
CA VAL A 125 -2.84 -0.33 -7.13
C VAL A 125 -1.39 -0.73 -6.80
N HIS A 126 -1.10 -1.08 -5.54
CA HIS A 126 0.23 -1.58 -5.14
C HIS A 126 0.58 -2.90 -5.85
N ILE A 127 -0.34 -3.86 -5.92
CA ILE A 127 -0.15 -5.10 -6.70
C ILE A 127 0.21 -4.78 -8.16
N GLN A 128 -0.54 -3.87 -8.79
CA GLN A 128 -0.29 -3.50 -10.19
C GLN A 128 1.05 -2.80 -10.39
N ARG A 129 1.42 -1.87 -9.49
CA ARG A 129 2.69 -1.14 -9.53
C ARG A 129 3.87 -2.10 -9.40
N GLU A 130 3.89 -2.93 -8.36
CA GLU A 130 4.95 -3.92 -8.10
C GLU A 130 5.10 -4.90 -9.27
N ALA A 131 4.00 -5.47 -9.74
CA ALA A 131 4.01 -6.38 -10.88
C ALA A 131 4.52 -5.70 -12.16
N ASN A 132 4.15 -4.44 -12.42
CA ASN A 132 4.61 -3.73 -13.60
C ASN A 132 6.11 -3.39 -13.55
N ILE A 133 6.67 -3.14 -12.37
CA ILE A 133 8.12 -2.98 -12.16
C ILE A 133 8.84 -4.30 -12.51
N TRP A 134 8.39 -5.43 -11.95
CA TRP A 134 9.07 -6.73 -12.11
C TRP A 134 8.89 -7.37 -13.50
N LEU A 135 7.73 -7.21 -14.13
CA LEU A 135 7.46 -7.79 -15.45
C LEU A 135 8.07 -7.01 -16.61
N ARG A 136 8.75 -5.88 -16.33
CA ARG A 136 9.28 -4.91 -17.30
C ARG A 136 8.16 -4.18 -18.06
N ARG A 137 8.50 -3.03 -18.64
CA ARG A 137 7.55 -2.19 -19.39
C ARG A 137 7.08 -2.84 -20.70
N LYS A 138 7.99 -3.44 -21.46
CA LYS A 138 7.72 -4.15 -22.73
C LYS A 138 8.33 -5.56 -22.68
N PRO A 139 7.65 -6.54 -22.06
CA PRO A 139 8.15 -7.91 -22.05
C PRO A 139 8.07 -8.53 -23.46
N VAL A 140 9.14 -9.21 -23.87
CA VAL A 140 9.20 -9.98 -25.14
C VAL A 140 8.77 -11.44 -24.93
N ILE A 141 8.94 -11.95 -23.70
CA ILE A 141 8.61 -13.33 -23.37
C ILE A 141 7.09 -13.47 -23.18
N GLN A 142 6.48 -14.41 -23.91
CA GLN A 142 5.04 -14.64 -23.94
C GLN A 142 4.41 -14.81 -22.55
N CYS A 143 5.03 -15.59 -21.65
CA CYS A 143 4.50 -15.82 -20.30
C CYS A 143 4.42 -14.52 -19.48
N ARG A 144 5.40 -13.61 -19.64
CA ARG A 144 5.40 -12.30 -18.98
C ARG A 144 4.34 -11.38 -19.59
N MET A 145 4.17 -11.40 -20.91
CA MET A 145 3.13 -10.62 -21.60
C MET A 145 1.74 -11.01 -21.09
N TYR A 146 1.46 -12.32 -21.00
CA TYR A 146 0.18 -12.79 -20.49
C TYR A 146 -0.05 -12.39 -19.04
N LEU A 147 0.92 -12.64 -18.13
CA LEU A 147 0.74 -12.23 -16.73
C LEU A 147 0.53 -10.72 -16.58
N LYS A 148 1.28 -9.91 -17.34
CA LYS A 148 1.12 -8.45 -17.35
C LYS A 148 -0.28 -8.05 -17.82
N GLY A 149 -0.81 -8.73 -18.84
CA GLY A 149 -2.19 -8.54 -19.29
C GLY A 149 -3.22 -8.86 -18.21
N ILE A 150 -3.01 -9.93 -17.44
CA ILE A 150 -3.90 -10.32 -16.32
C ILE A 150 -3.87 -9.25 -15.22
N VAL A 151 -2.68 -8.83 -14.80
CA VAL A 151 -2.48 -7.79 -13.77
C VAL A 151 -3.11 -6.47 -14.20
N ASN A 152 -2.96 -6.08 -15.47
CA ASN A 152 -3.52 -4.83 -15.97
C ASN A 152 -5.05 -4.86 -16.03
N LYS A 153 -5.70 -6.02 -16.02
CA LYS A 153 -7.16 -6.15 -15.90
C LYS A 153 -7.68 -6.08 -14.46
N LEU A 154 -6.80 -6.00 -13.45
CA LEU A 154 -7.21 -6.04 -12.05
C LEU A 154 -8.17 -4.91 -11.66
N HIS A 155 -7.98 -3.71 -12.22
CA HIS A 155 -8.85 -2.55 -12.00
C HIS A 155 -10.26 -2.69 -12.62
N LEU A 156 -10.48 -3.69 -13.48
CA LEU A 156 -11.77 -3.95 -14.11
C LEU A 156 -12.67 -4.87 -13.28
N VAL A 157 -12.16 -5.46 -12.21
CA VAL A 157 -12.94 -6.33 -11.33
C VAL A 157 -13.89 -5.47 -10.50
N LYS A 158 -15.20 -5.65 -10.68
CA LYS A 158 -16.22 -4.86 -9.97
C LYS A 158 -17.23 -5.71 -9.23
N ASN A 159 -17.46 -6.94 -9.69
CA ASN A 159 -18.43 -7.86 -9.11
C ASN A 159 -17.84 -9.27 -8.93
N ASN A 160 -18.63 -10.15 -8.31
CA ASN A 160 -18.17 -11.51 -8.00
C ASN A 160 -17.86 -12.35 -9.26
N ASN A 161 -18.57 -12.14 -10.38
CA ASN A 161 -18.29 -12.83 -11.63
C ASN A 161 -16.92 -12.40 -12.19
N ASP A 162 -16.61 -11.11 -12.15
CA ASP A 162 -15.31 -10.59 -12.56
C ASP A 162 -14.18 -11.15 -11.67
N ARG A 163 -14.42 -11.25 -10.35
CA ARG A 163 -13.48 -11.84 -9.38
C ARG A 163 -13.17 -13.28 -9.74
N ILE A 164 -14.21 -14.10 -9.92
CA ILE A 164 -14.06 -15.52 -10.29
C ILE A 164 -13.31 -15.64 -11.62
N TYR A 165 -13.70 -14.85 -12.62
CA TYR A 165 -13.04 -14.84 -13.92
C TYR A 165 -11.56 -14.47 -13.82
N TRP A 166 -11.23 -13.40 -13.07
CA TRP A 166 -9.86 -12.93 -12.91
C TRP A 166 -9.00 -13.96 -12.17
N ILE A 167 -9.50 -14.55 -11.09
CA ILE A 167 -8.81 -15.59 -10.31
C ILE A 167 -8.55 -16.82 -11.20
N ASN A 168 -9.55 -17.28 -11.94
CA ASN A 168 -9.41 -18.42 -12.86
C ASN A 168 -8.38 -18.14 -13.95
N LEU A 169 -8.37 -16.93 -14.51
CA LEU A 169 -7.39 -16.51 -15.50
C LEU A 169 -5.96 -16.54 -14.93
N PHE A 170 -5.77 -16.06 -13.70
CA PHE A 170 -4.48 -16.11 -13.01
C PHE A 170 -4.06 -17.54 -12.67
N ILE A 171 -4.95 -18.37 -12.12
CA ILE A 171 -4.65 -19.77 -11.75
C ILE A 171 -4.26 -20.57 -12.99
N LYS A 172 -5.03 -20.46 -14.08
CA LYS A 172 -4.72 -21.11 -15.36
C LYS A 172 -3.33 -20.72 -15.86
N TRP A 173 -3.01 -19.43 -15.82
CA TRP A 173 -1.67 -18.95 -16.17
C TRP A 173 -0.60 -19.52 -15.23
N TYR A 174 -0.84 -19.51 -13.91
CA TYR A 174 0.12 -19.97 -12.90
C TYR A 174 0.46 -21.45 -13.10
N ASP A 175 -0.56 -22.29 -13.32
CA ASP A 175 -0.37 -23.73 -13.49
C ASP A 175 0.35 -24.07 -14.80
N GLN A 176 -0.02 -23.41 -15.90
CA GLN A 176 0.66 -23.57 -17.20
C GLN A 176 2.13 -23.18 -17.16
N ASN A 177 2.49 -22.20 -16.32
CA ASN A 177 3.84 -21.66 -16.25
C ASN A 177 4.61 -22.12 -15.00
N LYS A 178 4.04 -23.02 -14.19
CA LYS A 178 4.58 -23.40 -12.87
C LYS A 178 5.97 -24.02 -12.96
N SER A 179 6.22 -24.88 -13.95
CA SER A 179 7.53 -25.48 -14.20
C SER A 179 8.54 -24.39 -14.55
N TYR A 180 8.21 -23.57 -15.55
CA TYR A 180 9.04 -22.48 -16.05
C TYR A 180 9.44 -21.48 -14.95
N ILE A 181 8.47 -20.97 -14.16
CA ILE A 181 8.79 -19.98 -13.11
C ILE A 181 9.63 -20.57 -11.96
N ASN A 182 9.63 -21.89 -11.78
CA ASN A 182 10.40 -22.57 -10.75
C ASN A 182 11.73 -23.15 -11.28
N GLU A 183 12.08 -22.92 -12.55
CA GLU A 183 13.38 -23.31 -13.06
C GLU A 183 14.52 -22.66 -12.26
N GLN A 184 15.49 -23.49 -11.87
CA GLN A 184 16.66 -23.11 -11.11
C GLN A 184 17.94 -23.34 -11.91
N ASN A 185 18.90 -22.45 -11.72
CA ASN A 185 20.29 -22.71 -12.04
C ASN A 185 21.02 -23.17 -10.77
N ILE A 186 22.05 -24.00 -10.96
CA ILE A 186 22.90 -24.50 -9.90
C ILE A 186 24.34 -24.14 -10.28
N ASN A 187 25.08 -23.51 -9.37
CA ASN A 187 26.51 -23.37 -9.51
C ASN A 187 27.16 -24.70 -9.08
N LEU A 188 27.87 -25.35 -10.00
CA LEU A 188 28.44 -26.70 -9.80
C LEU A 188 29.60 -26.72 -8.79
N GLU A 189 30.30 -25.60 -8.60
CA GLU A 189 31.45 -25.49 -7.70
C GLU A 189 31.04 -25.19 -6.25
N THR A 190 30.01 -24.35 -6.06
CA THR A 190 29.56 -23.86 -4.74
C THR A 190 28.27 -24.51 -4.26
N GLY A 191 27.58 -25.28 -5.11
CA GLY A 191 26.27 -25.87 -4.84
C GLY A 191 25.11 -24.86 -4.73
N ARG A 192 25.37 -23.56 -4.90
CA ARG A 192 24.37 -22.50 -4.75
C ARG A 192 23.32 -22.57 -5.85
N LYS A 193 22.03 -22.53 -5.46
CA LYS A 193 20.89 -22.55 -6.39
C LYS A 193 20.21 -21.18 -6.45
N TRP A 194 19.79 -20.76 -7.65
CA TRP A 194 18.93 -19.57 -7.81
C TRP A 194 17.91 -19.77 -8.91
N PHE A 195 16.74 -19.16 -8.75
CA PHE A 195 15.71 -19.18 -9.78
C PHE A 195 16.14 -18.37 -11.01
N LYS A 196 15.92 -18.93 -12.21
CA LYS A 196 16.19 -18.25 -13.49
C LYS A 196 15.31 -17.01 -13.67
N HIS A 197 14.03 -17.14 -13.36
CA HIS A 197 13.02 -16.11 -13.62
C HIS A 197 12.57 -15.40 -12.34
N LYS A 198 13.53 -14.84 -11.58
CA LYS A 198 13.30 -14.25 -10.24
C LYS A 198 12.11 -13.30 -10.19
N ASP A 199 12.05 -12.31 -11.08
CA ASP A 199 11.01 -11.27 -11.09
C ASP A 199 9.63 -11.81 -11.49
N LEU A 200 9.58 -12.71 -12.48
CA LEU A 200 8.35 -13.35 -12.90
C LEU A 200 7.78 -14.22 -11.77
N ARG A 201 8.63 -15.02 -11.14
CA ARG A 201 8.27 -15.85 -9.98
C ARG A 201 7.83 -14.99 -8.80
N ARG A 202 8.56 -13.91 -8.50
CA ARG A 202 8.22 -12.96 -7.44
C ARG A 202 6.83 -12.37 -7.65
N THR A 203 6.53 -11.94 -8.88
CA THR A 203 5.21 -11.42 -9.27
C THR A 203 4.11 -12.46 -9.06
N ALA A 204 4.32 -13.67 -9.58
CA ALA A 204 3.35 -14.77 -9.47
C ALA A 204 3.05 -15.13 -8.01
N ILE A 205 4.09 -15.20 -7.16
CA ILE A 205 3.93 -15.56 -5.74
C ILE A 205 3.28 -14.43 -4.96
N MET A 206 3.65 -13.18 -5.22
CA MET A 206 3.00 -12.02 -4.60
C MET A 206 1.49 -12.05 -4.88
N ILE A 207 1.09 -12.18 -6.15
CA ILE A 207 -0.32 -12.25 -6.53
C ILE A 207 -1.00 -13.43 -5.84
N LYS A 208 -0.41 -14.63 -5.93
CA LYS A 208 -0.98 -15.84 -5.31
C LYS A 208 -1.24 -15.67 -3.81
N ARG A 209 -0.32 -15.04 -3.09
CA ARG A 209 -0.45 -14.76 -1.66
C ARG A 209 -1.45 -13.64 -1.35
N ALA A 210 -1.64 -12.71 -2.28
CA ALA A 210 -2.55 -11.59 -2.12
C ALA A 210 -4.01 -11.98 -2.33
N ILE A 211 -4.31 -13.00 -3.17
CA ILE A 211 -5.68 -13.41 -3.56
C ILE A 211 -6.70 -13.43 -2.41
N PRO A 212 -6.40 -14.01 -1.23
CA PRO A 212 -7.36 -14.05 -0.12
C PRO A 212 -7.85 -12.66 0.31
N ASN A 213 -6.97 -11.65 0.23
CA ASN A 213 -7.18 -10.31 0.73
C ASN A 213 -7.48 -9.29 -0.41
N MET A 214 -7.61 -9.72 -1.66
CA MET A 214 -7.68 -8.80 -2.81
C MET A 214 -9.07 -8.22 -3.07
N PHE A 215 -10.15 -8.87 -2.64
CA PHE A 215 -11.48 -8.61 -3.21
C PHE A 215 -12.58 -8.41 -2.15
N HIS A 216 -12.24 -8.06 -0.91
CA HIS A 216 -13.24 -7.84 0.14
C HIS A 216 -14.16 -6.65 -0.16
N TYR A 217 -13.67 -5.66 -0.92
CA TYR A 217 -14.49 -4.53 -1.39
C TYR A 217 -15.70 -4.93 -2.26
N ILE A 218 -15.73 -6.16 -2.80
CA ILE A 218 -16.87 -6.66 -3.58
C ILE A 218 -18.04 -7.01 -2.66
N GLU A 219 -17.74 -7.54 -1.47
CA GLU A 219 -18.74 -7.94 -0.47
C GLU A 219 -19.15 -6.73 0.38
N ASN A 220 -18.19 -5.84 0.70
CA ASN A 220 -18.45 -4.57 1.37
C ASN A 220 -17.83 -3.39 0.61
N PRO A 221 -18.62 -2.62 -0.16
CA PRO A 221 -18.14 -1.46 -0.93
C PRO A 221 -17.54 -0.32 -0.11
N GLN A 222 -17.72 -0.29 1.22
CA GLN A 222 -17.08 0.70 2.10
C GLN A 222 -15.58 0.41 2.28
N ILE A 223 -15.16 -0.85 2.10
CA ILE A 223 -13.74 -1.21 2.14
C ILE A 223 -13.06 -0.63 0.89
N PRO A 224 -12.09 0.29 1.02
CA PRO A 224 -11.42 0.86 -0.12
C PRO A 224 -10.51 -0.19 -0.79
N ASN A 225 -10.56 -0.30 -2.11
CA ASN A 225 -9.72 -1.26 -2.85
C ASN A 225 -8.28 -0.76 -3.09
N ASN A 226 -7.96 0.47 -2.69
CA ASN A 226 -6.66 1.11 -2.87
C ASN A 226 -6.35 2.11 -1.75
N THR A 227 -5.10 2.59 -1.70
CA THR A 227 -4.61 3.56 -0.70
C THR A 227 -4.52 4.99 -1.26
N ASN A 228 -5.10 5.28 -2.44
CA ASN A 228 -4.97 6.60 -3.08
C ASN A 228 -5.57 7.74 -2.26
N SER A 229 -6.47 7.46 -1.30
CA SER A 229 -6.97 8.46 -0.35
C SER A 229 -5.84 9.08 0.48
N ILE A 230 -4.79 8.30 0.77
CA ILE A 230 -3.61 8.77 1.49
C ILE A 230 -2.69 9.57 0.55
N GLU A 231 -2.49 9.12 -0.69
CA GLU A 231 -1.73 9.91 -1.68
C GLU A 231 -2.35 11.30 -1.87
N SER A 232 -3.67 11.37 -2.03
CA SER A 232 -4.38 12.65 -2.14
C SER A 232 -4.28 13.52 -0.88
N PHE A 233 -4.16 12.92 0.31
CA PHE A 233 -4.00 13.65 1.57
C PHE A 233 -2.58 14.21 1.72
N LEU A 234 -1.57 13.53 1.17
CA LEU A 234 -0.17 13.95 1.22
C LEU A 234 0.24 14.90 0.10
N ASP A 235 -0.47 14.84 -1.04
CA ASP A 235 -0.24 15.72 -2.19
C ASP A 235 -1.04 17.03 -2.13
N THR A 236 -1.91 17.20 -1.12
CA THR A 236 -2.51 18.50 -0.72
C THR A 236 -1.59 19.26 0.23
#